data_AF-A0A0Q9X6T5-F1
#
_entry.id   AF-A0A0Q9X6T5-F1
#
_cell.length_a   1.000
_cell.length_b   1.000
_cell.length_c   1.000
_cell.angle_alpha   90.00
_cell.angle_beta   90.00
_cell.angle_gamma   90.00
#
_symmetry.space_group_name_H-M   'P 1'
#
loop_
_entity.id
_entity.type
_entity.pdbx_description
1 polymer ?
#
loop_
_entity_poly.entity_id
_entity_poly.type
_entity_poly.pdbx_seq_one_letter_code
_entity_poly.pdbx_strand_id
1 'polypeptide(L)'
;MYFRIGIIFYLWHLYRVCADSALVYKSTNIECFPDPAFAVNATCYLKAINWNKAVAYMDCDLILPLANTSVHIELFKRDYSNRYHPFLVNAVVNLCDIISKRNFFTYGMMFWKVIKKYTNVNHSCPIKGHLLARNLYIDEKLMPNFPLGFYLFSLKFYENYADGPARFVGTVKFYVNVKEMVKIKQQ
;
A
#
# COMPACT_ATOMS: atom_id res chain seq x y z
N MET A 1 33.11 24.08 -36.32
CA MET A 1 32.35 22.82 -36.55
C MET A 1 32.47 21.82 -35.39
N TYR A 2 33.65 21.65 -34.76
CA TYR A 2 33.87 20.72 -33.64
C TYR A 2 33.09 21.01 -32.35
N PHE A 3 32.83 22.28 -32.04
CA PHE A 3 32.15 22.69 -30.79
C PHE A 3 30.68 22.25 -30.73
N ARG A 4 29.98 22.20 -31.88
CA ARG A 4 28.58 21.75 -31.96
C ARG A 4 28.43 20.24 -31.79
N ILE A 5 29.42 19.46 -32.25
CA ILE A 5 29.44 18.00 -32.11
C ILE A 5 29.66 17.62 -30.65
N GLY A 6 30.56 18.31 -29.95
CA GLY A 6 30.82 18.09 -28.51
C GLY A 6 29.58 18.32 -27.63
N ILE A 7 28.78 19.35 -27.93
CA ILE A 7 27.53 19.63 -27.20
C ILE A 7 26.49 18.52 -27.42
N ILE A 8 26.37 18.00 -28.65
CA ILE A 8 25.43 16.92 -28.97
C ILE A 8 25.84 15.62 -28.26
N PHE A 9 27.14 15.28 -28.24
CA PHE A 9 27.64 14.11 -27.51
C PHE A 9 27.46 14.26 -25.99
N TYR A 10 27.70 15.45 -25.44
CA TYR A 10 27.50 15.71 -24.01
C TYR A 10 26.03 15.67 -23.60
N LEU A 11 25.14 16.25 -24.42
CA LEU A 11 23.69 16.15 -24.24
C LEU A 11 23.20 14.71 -24.39
N TRP A 12 23.75 13.93 -25.33
CA TRP A 12 23.43 12.51 -25.49
C TRP A 12 23.93 11.66 -24.31
N HIS A 13 25.09 12.00 -23.75
CA HIS A 13 25.60 11.38 -22.52
C HIS A 13 24.75 11.73 -21.30
N LEU A 14 24.37 12.99 -21.12
CA LEU A 14 23.44 13.43 -20.07
C LEU A 14 22.07 12.76 -20.23
N TYR A 15 21.57 12.62 -21.46
CA TYR A 15 20.32 11.93 -21.75
C TYR A 15 20.40 10.44 -21.40
N ARG A 16 21.54 9.78 -21.66
CA ARG A 16 21.79 8.38 -21.26
C ARG A 16 21.92 8.20 -19.74
N VAL A 17 22.46 9.17 -19.02
CA VAL A 17 22.57 9.13 -17.54
C VAL A 17 21.19 9.32 -16.89
N CYS A 18 20.29 10.08 -17.53
CA CYS A 18 18.91 10.25 -17.08
C CYS A 18 17.98 9.09 -17.49
N ALA A 19 18.39 8.24 -18.44
CA ALA A 19 17.57 7.16 -18.96
C ALA A 19 17.56 5.94 -18.02
N ASP A 20 16.42 5.79 -17.32
CA ASP A 20 15.88 4.58 -16.69
C ASP A 20 16.62 3.99 -15.48
N SER A 21 16.50 4.66 -14.32
CA SER A 21 16.34 3.90 -13.08
C SER A 21 14.84 3.60 -12.87
N ALA A 22 14.43 2.38 -13.23
CA ALA A 22 13.09 1.91 -12.92
C ALA A 22 12.92 1.89 -11.39
N LEU A 23 11.95 2.62 -10.85
CA LEU A 23 11.62 2.62 -9.42
C LEU A 23 10.86 1.35 -9.07
N VAL A 24 11.13 0.80 -7.88
CA VAL A 24 10.47 -0.38 -7.36
C VAL A 24 9.98 -0.14 -5.94
N TYR A 25 8.76 -0.59 -5.66
CA TYR A 25 8.13 -0.53 -4.33
C TYR A 25 8.28 -1.87 -3.61
N LYS A 26 9.42 -2.07 -2.94
CA LYS A 26 9.67 -3.32 -2.24
C LYS A 26 9.08 -3.30 -0.83
N SER A 27 8.18 -4.23 -0.54
CA SER A 27 7.69 -4.45 0.83
C SER A 27 8.81 -4.92 1.76
N THR A 28 8.93 -4.31 2.94
CA THR A 28 9.99 -4.62 3.92
C THR A 28 9.44 -5.19 5.21
N ASN A 29 8.23 -4.80 5.62
CA ASN A 29 7.54 -5.41 6.75
C ASN A 29 6.01 -5.26 6.61
N ILE A 30 5.27 -6.10 7.32
CA ILE A 30 3.83 -5.94 7.53
C ILE A 30 3.51 -6.31 8.98
N GLU A 31 2.70 -5.49 9.63
CA GLU A 31 2.26 -5.71 11.01
C GLU A 31 0.75 -5.53 11.08
N CYS A 32 0.09 -6.36 11.88
CA CYS A 32 -1.35 -6.33 12.07
C CYS A 32 -1.69 -6.35 13.54
N PHE A 33 -2.56 -5.42 13.93
CA PHE A 33 -3.00 -5.21 15.29
C PHE A 33 -4.53 -5.21 15.28
N PRO A 34 -5.16 -6.40 15.28
CA PRO A 34 -6.61 -6.50 15.39
C PRO A 34 -7.07 -6.08 16.79
N ASP A 35 -8.27 -5.52 16.89
CA ASP A 35 -8.99 -5.44 18.15
C ASP A 35 -9.65 -6.81 18.41
N PRO A 36 -9.33 -7.51 19.53
CA PRO A 36 -9.90 -8.82 19.84
C PRO A 36 -11.42 -8.85 19.99
N ALA A 37 -12.10 -7.71 20.14
CA ALA A 37 -13.55 -7.65 20.12
C ALA A 37 -14.15 -7.86 18.71
N PHE A 38 -13.35 -7.68 17.67
CA PHE A 38 -13.78 -7.73 16.28
C PHE A 38 -13.11 -8.83 15.46
N ALA A 39 -11.80 -9.05 15.67
CA ALA A 39 -11.03 -10.01 14.89
C ALA A 39 -10.03 -10.79 15.75
N VAL A 40 -9.89 -12.09 15.45
CA VAL A 40 -8.96 -13.01 16.11
C VAL A 40 -8.12 -13.76 15.08
N ASN A 41 -7.14 -14.54 15.56
CA ASN A 41 -6.24 -15.35 14.73
C ASN A 41 -5.50 -14.55 13.64
N ALA A 42 -5.23 -13.27 13.88
CA ALA A 42 -4.58 -12.44 12.88
C ALA A 42 -3.12 -12.86 12.66
N THR A 43 -2.76 -13.20 11.43
CA THR A 43 -1.39 -13.49 11.03
C THR A 43 -0.98 -12.64 9.84
N CYS A 44 0.19 -12.03 9.95
CA CYS A 44 0.73 -11.13 8.94
C CYS A 44 2.21 -11.37 8.77
N TYR A 45 2.63 -11.65 7.54
CA TYR A 45 4.02 -11.90 7.22
C TYR A 45 4.35 -11.57 5.76
N LEU A 46 5.64 -11.42 5.49
CA LEU A 46 6.15 -11.23 4.14
C LEU A 46 6.83 -12.50 3.62
N LYS A 47 6.70 -12.72 2.32
CA LYS A 47 7.49 -13.70 1.56
C LYS A 47 8.35 -12.96 0.55
N ALA A 48 9.67 -13.07 0.71
CA ALA A 48 10.61 -12.56 -0.29
C ALA A 48 10.50 -13.39 -1.58
N ILE A 49 10.36 -12.71 -2.72
CA ILE A 49 10.35 -13.36 -4.04
C ILE A 49 11.69 -13.16 -4.72
N ASN A 50 12.18 -11.93 -4.77
CA ASN A 50 13.50 -11.59 -5.29
C ASN A 50 14.01 -10.27 -4.67
N TRP A 51 15.15 -9.78 -5.16
CA TRP A 51 15.77 -8.54 -4.67
C TRP A 51 14.89 -7.31 -4.77
N ASN A 52 13.98 -7.29 -5.73
CA ASN A 52 13.10 -6.18 -6.07
C ASN A 52 11.66 -6.38 -5.55
N LYS A 53 11.25 -7.63 -5.28
CA LYS A 53 9.86 -7.96 -4.93
C LYS A 53 9.78 -8.82 -3.67
N ALA A 54 8.96 -8.36 -2.74
CA ALA A 54 8.43 -9.15 -1.64
C ALA A 54 6.91 -9.01 -1.66
N VAL A 55 6.20 -10.06 -1.28
CA VAL A 55 4.74 -10.10 -1.25
C VAL A 55 4.26 -10.35 0.17
N ALA A 56 3.12 -9.77 0.53
CA ALA A 56 2.54 -9.89 1.85
C ALA A 56 1.38 -10.89 1.87
N TYR A 57 1.26 -11.51 3.04
CA TYR A 57 0.22 -12.44 3.40
C TYR A 57 -0.43 -11.93 4.68
N MET A 58 -1.75 -11.97 4.68
CA MET A 58 -2.60 -11.53 5.78
C MET A 58 -3.75 -12.50 5.91
N ASP A 59 -4.14 -12.77 7.15
CA ASP A 59 -5.16 -13.74 7.48
C ASP A 59 -5.77 -13.35 8.84
N CYS A 60 -7.09 -13.29 8.97
CA CYS A 60 -7.77 -13.09 10.25
C CYS A 60 -9.23 -13.57 10.22
N ASP A 61 -9.76 -13.93 11.38
CA ASP A 61 -11.16 -14.34 11.53
C ASP A 61 -11.97 -13.22 12.18
N LEU A 62 -13.04 -12.75 11.52
CA LEU A 62 -13.98 -11.82 12.12
C LEU A 62 -14.92 -12.52 13.08
N ILE A 63 -15.01 -12.00 14.31
CA ILE A 63 -15.99 -12.44 15.32
C ILE A 63 -17.36 -11.83 15.02
N LEU A 64 -17.36 -10.55 14.63
CA LEU A 64 -18.57 -9.77 14.35
C LEU A 64 -18.58 -9.31 12.89
N PRO A 65 -19.76 -9.31 12.23
CA PRO A 65 -19.87 -8.77 10.88
C PRO A 65 -19.67 -7.25 10.90
N LEU A 66 -18.91 -6.74 9.95
CA LEU A 66 -18.66 -5.31 9.77
C LEU A 66 -19.61 -4.78 8.70
N ALA A 67 -20.63 -4.02 9.10
CA ALA A 67 -21.71 -3.58 8.22
C ALA A 67 -21.39 -2.25 7.54
N ASN A 68 -20.66 -1.37 8.22
CA ASN A 68 -20.35 -0.03 7.75
C ASN A 68 -18.93 0.37 8.15
N THR A 69 -17.95 -0.14 7.41
CA THR A 69 -16.53 0.03 7.75
C THR A 69 -15.90 1.25 7.10
N SER A 70 -15.33 2.13 7.91
CA SER A 70 -14.42 3.20 7.49
C SER A 70 -12.96 2.77 7.60
N VAL A 71 -12.15 3.18 6.64
CA VAL A 71 -10.70 2.99 6.64
C VAL A 71 -10.03 4.35 6.60
N HIS A 72 -9.24 4.64 7.63
CA HIS A 72 -8.36 5.80 7.68
C HIS A 72 -7.00 5.41 7.14
N ILE A 73 -6.65 5.99 5.99
CA ILE A 73 -5.43 5.73 5.23
C ILE A 73 -4.47 6.89 5.48
N GLU A 74 -3.35 6.59 6.12
CA GLU A 74 -2.28 7.54 6.40
C GLU A 74 -0.97 7.03 5.80
N LEU A 75 -0.29 7.88 5.04
CA LEU A 75 1.02 7.57 4.50
C LEU A 75 2.07 8.38 5.27
N PHE A 76 3.17 7.72 5.63
CA PHE A 76 4.29 8.34 6.31
C PHE A 76 5.58 8.08 5.54
N LYS A 77 6.50 9.04 5.58
CA LYS A 77 7.86 8.91 5.07
C LYS A 77 8.86 8.94 6.22
N ARG A 78 9.84 8.05 6.19
CA ARG A 78 10.95 8.03 7.15
C ARG A 78 11.98 9.11 6.80
N ASP A 79 12.36 9.90 7.78
CA ASP A 79 13.42 10.91 7.65
C ASP A 79 14.82 10.31 7.94
N TYR A 80 15.84 11.16 7.85
CA TYR A 80 17.22 10.80 8.18
C TYR A 80 17.42 10.47 9.67
N SER A 81 16.55 11.00 10.53
CA SER A 81 16.52 10.73 11.98
C SER A 81 15.84 9.41 12.33
N ASN A 82 15.49 8.57 11.33
CA ASN A 82 14.80 7.29 11.51
C ASN A 82 13.39 7.42 12.12
N ARG A 83 12.70 8.55 11.91
CA ARG A 83 11.33 8.81 12.36
C ARG A 83 10.38 8.94 11.18
N TYR A 84 9.18 8.40 11.35
CA TYR A 84 8.11 8.50 10.36
C TYR A 84 7.31 9.79 10.54
N HIS A 85 7.20 10.58 9.48
CA HIS A 85 6.41 11.82 9.45
C HIS A 85 5.28 11.70 8.43
N PRO A 86 4.10 12.31 8.68
CA PRO A 86 3.00 12.31 7.72
C PRO A 86 3.46 12.78 6.33
N PHE A 87 3.01 12.09 5.30
CA PHE A 87 3.38 12.33 3.91
C PHE A 87 2.14 12.24 3.04
N LEU A 88 1.88 13.26 2.21
CA LEU A 88 0.86 13.41 1.14
C LEU A 88 -0.58 12.87 1.34
N VAL A 89 -0.78 11.64 1.83
CA VAL A 89 -2.06 10.97 1.97
C VAL A 89 -2.47 10.92 3.45
N ASN A 90 -3.59 11.57 3.73
CA ASN A 90 -4.36 11.43 4.96
C ASN A 90 -5.84 11.49 4.56
N ALA A 91 -6.48 10.32 4.45
CA ALA A 91 -7.84 10.22 3.91
C ALA A 91 -8.64 9.17 4.66
N VAL A 92 -9.92 9.45 4.89
CA VAL A 92 -10.88 8.47 5.42
C VAL A 92 -11.80 8.06 4.29
N VAL A 93 -11.93 6.75 4.07
CA VAL A 93 -12.81 6.19 3.04
C VAL A 93 -13.76 5.19 3.65
N ASN A 94 -15.03 5.23 3.24
CA ASN A 94 -15.98 4.19 3.60
C ASN A 94 -15.85 3.01 2.63
N LEU A 95 -15.45 1.85 3.13
CA LEU A 95 -15.22 0.66 2.33
C LEU A 95 -16.51 0.14 1.69
N CYS A 96 -17.62 0.18 2.42
CA CYS A 96 -18.93 -0.28 1.94
C CYS A 96 -19.51 0.62 0.83
N ASP A 97 -19.29 1.93 0.93
CA ASP A 97 -19.68 2.85 -0.15
C ASP A 97 -18.85 2.64 -1.42
N ILE A 98 -17.56 2.31 -1.28
CA ILE A 98 -16.71 2.02 -2.44
C ILE A 98 -17.09 0.68 -3.08
N ILE A 99 -17.38 -0.36 -2.29
CA ILE A 99 -17.88 -1.65 -2.79
C ILE A 99 -19.15 -1.45 -3.62
N SER A 100 -20.09 -0.65 -3.12
CA SER A 100 -21.36 -0.35 -3.78
C SER A 100 -21.25 0.66 -4.93
N LYS A 101 -20.03 1.07 -5.30
CA LYS A 101 -19.73 2.08 -6.34
C LYS A 101 -20.40 3.43 -6.10
N ARG A 102 -20.72 3.76 -4.85
CA ARG A 102 -21.39 5.01 -4.48
C ARG A 102 -20.43 6.19 -4.35
N ASN A 103 -19.12 5.93 -4.26
CA ASN A 103 -18.13 6.97 -3.97
C ASN A 103 -16.87 6.86 -4.86
N PHE A 104 -16.44 7.99 -5.44
CA PHE A 104 -15.42 8.08 -6.50
C PHE A 104 -14.15 8.85 -6.10
N PHE A 105 -13.66 8.69 -4.88
CA PHE A 105 -12.37 9.26 -4.51
C PHE A 105 -11.21 8.51 -5.19
N THR A 106 -10.26 9.25 -5.81
CA THR A 106 -9.10 8.67 -6.52
C THR A 106 -8.30 7.69 -5.67
N TYR A 107 -7.98 8.07 -4.43
CA TYR A 107 -7.29 7.21 -3.47
C TYR A 107 -8.13 5.99 -3.07
N GLY A 108 -9.45 6.17 -2.91
CA GLY A 108 -10.39 5.09 -2.63
C GLY A 108 -10.46 4.07 -3.76
N MET A 109 -10.45 4.51 -5.02
CA MET A 109 -10.42 3.60 -6.19
C MET A 109 -9.11 2.82 -6.30
N MET A 110 -7.96 3.45 -6.05
CA MET A 110 -6.67 2.76 -6.00
C MET A 110 -6.68 1.69 -4.90
N PHE A 111 -7.09 2.07 -3.70
CA PHE A 111 -7.21 1.16 -2.56
C PHE A 111 -8.16 -0.01 -2.86
N TRP A 112 -9.32 0.27 -3.46
CA TRP A 112 -10.29 -0.75 -3.84
C TRP A 112 -9.77 -1.72 -4.89
N LYS A 113 -9.01 -1.24 -5.90
CA LYS A 113 -8.35 -2.12 -6.87
C LYS A 113 -7.39 -3.10 -6.19
N VAL A 114 -6.67 -2.64 -5.16
CA VAL A 114 -5.77 -3.49 -4.37
C VAL A 114 -6.56 -4.50 -3.55
N ILE A 115 -7.57 -4.05 -2.79
CA ILE A 115 -8.43 -4.94 -1.99
C ILE A 115 -9.05 -6.02 -2.87
N LYS A 116 -9.73 -5.64 -3.95
CA LYS A 116 -10.42 -6.58 -4.84
C LYS A 116 -9.47 -7.60 -5.48
N LYS A 117 -8.22 -7.22 -5.74
CA LYS A 117 -7.23 -8.08 -6.41
C LYS A 117 -6.59 -9.08 -5.44
N TYR A 118 -6.29 -8.67 -4.21
CA TYR A 118 -5.47 -9.45 -3.30
C TYR A 118 -6.22 -10.04 -2.12
N THR A 119 -7.47 -9.62 -1.89
CA THR A 119 -8.29 -10.09 -0.76
C THR A 119 -9.55 -10.81 -1.21
N ASN A 120 -10.17 -11.54 -0.30
CA ASN A 120 -11.49 -12.16 -0.51
C ASN A 120 -12.67 -11.21 -0.21
N VAL A 121 -12.41 -9.92 0.09
CA VAL A 121 -13.44 -8.90 0.35
C VAL A 121 -13.96 -8.33 -0.97
N ASN A 122 -14.58 -9.18 -1.79
CA ASN A 122 -15.13 -8.81 -3.10
C ASN A 122 -16.68 -8.77 -3.13
N HIS A 123 -17.31 -8.91 -1.97
CA HIS A 123 -18.76 -8.99 -1.81
C HIS A 123 -19.34 -7.70 -1.22
N SER A 124 -20.67 -7.54 -1.31
CA SER A 124 -21.38 -6.44 -0.65
C SER A 124 -21.27 -6.53 0.87
N CYS A 125 -21.18 -5.39 1.56
CA CYS A 125 -21.27 -5.35 3.01
C CYS A 125 -22.61 -5.97 3.49
N PRO A 126 -22.64 -6.62 4.67
CA PRO A 126 -21.59 -6.67 5.70
C PRO A 126 -20.43 -7.65 5.39
N ILE A 127 -19.21 -7.26 5.75
CA ILE A 127 -17.98 -8.08 5.71
C ILE A 127 -18.05 -9.10 6.85
N LYS A 128 -17.89 -10.39 6.55
CA LYS A 128 -18.05 -11.46 7.54
C LYS A 128 -17.17 -12.67 7.25
N GLY A 129 -16.90 -13.44 8.30
CA GLY A 129 -16.13 -14.67 8.22
C GLY A 129 -14.62 -14.43 8.15
N HIS A 130 -13.94 -15.39 7.54
CA HIS A 130 -12.49 -15.40 7.42
C HIS A 130 -12.01 -14.41 6.34
N LEU A 131 -11.13 -13.49 6.69
CA LEU A 131 -10.51 -12.54 5.78
C LEU A 131 -9.09 -12.98 5.46
N LEU A 132 -8.76 -12.97 4.17
CA LEU A 132 -7.41 -13.28 3.71
C LEU A 132 -6.94 -12.27 2.69
N ALA A 133 -5.65 -11.96 2.72
CA ALA A 133 -4.93 -11.28 1.67
C ALA A 133 -3.72 -12.11 1.25
N ARG A 134 -3.60 -12.43 -0.03
CA ARG A 134 -2.51 -13.28 -0.55
C ARG A 134 -1.77 -12.58 -1.67
N ASN A 135 -0.45 -12.74 -1.69
CA ASN A 135 0.44 -12.17 -2.70
C ASN A 135 0.31 -10.64 -2.86
N LEU A 136 -0.01 -9.92 -1.78
CA LEU A 136 -0.18 -8.48 -1.82
C LEU A 136 1.18 -7.80 -2.07
N TYR A 137 1.28 -7.02 -3.15
CA TYR A 137 2.43 -6.15 -3.41
C TYR A 137 1.95 -4.85 -4.07
N ILE A 138 2.76 -3.81 -3.92
CA ILE A 138 2.51 -2.52 -4.57
C ILE A 138 3.07 -2.59 -5.98
N ASP A 139 2.19 -2.47 -6.96
CA ASP A 139 2.55 -2.37 -8.37
C ASP A 139 2.99 -0.92 -8.66
N GLU A 140 4.13 -0.77 -9.33
CA GLU A 140 4.70 0.52 -9.72
C GLU A 140 3.70 1.35 -10.54
N LYS A 141 2.81 0.69 -11.29
CA LYS A 141 1.79 1.35 -12.13
C LYS A 141 0.63 1.94 -11.32
N LEU A 142 0.44 1.50 -10.07
CA LEU A 142 -0.66 1.96 -9.22
C LEU A 142 -0.26 3.14 -8.33
N MET A 143 1.04 3.41 -8.17
CA MET A 143 1.56 4.48 -7.34
C MET A 143 2.18 5.60 -8.20
N PRO A 144 2.01 6.87 -7.81
CA PRO A 144 2.79 7.95 -8.41
C PRO A 144 4.27 7.78 -8.03
N ASN A 145 5.19 8.40 -8.78
CA ASN A 145 6.63 8.31 -8.53
C ASN A 145 7.00 8.97 -7.20
N PHE A 146 7.05 8.19 -6.12
CA PHE A 146 7.51 8.66 -4.82
C PHE A 146 9.04 8.82 -4.81
N PRO A 147 9.57 9.80 -4.05
CA PRO A 147 11.00 9.89 -3.81
C PRO A 147 11.55 8.60 -3.19
N LEU A 148 12.84 8.32 -3.42
CA LEU A 148 13.51 7.19 -2.78
C LEU A 148 13.41 7.27 -1.25
N GLY A 149 13.31 6.11 -0.60
CA GLY A 149 13.31 6.00 0.87
C GLY A 149 12.27 5.02 1.42
N PHE A 150 12.12 5.05 2.74
CA PHE A 150 11.21 4.16 3.47
C PHE A 150 9.90 4.86 3.77
N TYR A 151 8.81 4.15 3.52
CA TYR A 151 7.44 4.60 3.71
C TYR A 151 6.67 3.61 4.58
N LEU A 152 5.65 4.13 5.25
CA LEU A 152 4.70 3.36 6.04
C LEU A 152 3.30 3.75 5.61
N PHE A 153 2.52 2.80 5.11
CA PHE A 153 1.08 2.92 4.94
C PHE A 153 0.42 2.39 6.22
N SER A 154 -0.25 3.27 6.96
CA SER A 154 -1.05 2.93 8.13
C SER A 154 -2.52 2.91 7.73
N LEU A 155 -3.14 1.73 7.83
CA LEU A 155 -4.55 1.51 7.52
C LEU A 155 -5.26 1.21 8.85
N LYS A 156 -6.07 2.15 9.33
CA LYS A 156 -6.86 1.98 10.55
C LYS A 156 -8.31 1.72 10.17
N PHE A 157 -8.86 0.64 10.67
CA PHE A 157 -10.23 0.20 10.38
C PHE A 157 -11.14 0.58 11.54
N TYR A 158 -12.31 1.11 11.19
CA TYR A 158 -13.35 1.52 12.13
C TYR A 158 -14.70 1.01 11.66
N GLU A 159 -15.51 0.51 12.58
CA GLU A 159 -16.90 0.15 12.33
C GLU A 159 -17.81 1.31 12.78
N ASN A 160 -18.63 1.82 11.87
CA ASN A 160 -19.53 2.93 12.14
C ASN A 160 -20.93 2.41 12.47
N TYR A 161 -21.37 2.60 13.70
CA TYR A 161 -22.72 2.23 14.14
C TYR A 161 -23.69 3.40 13.90
N ALA A 162 -24.96 3.10 13.63
CA ALA A 162 -26.01 4.12 13.48
C ALA A 162 -26.29 4.84 14.81
N ASP A 163 -26.23 4.09 15.92
CA ASP A 163 -26.67 4.54 17.25
C ASP A 163 -25.51 4.91 18.18
N GLY A 164 -24.28 5.08 17.66
CA GLY A 164 -23.12 5.31 18.50
C GLY A 164 -21.84 5.72 17.78
N PRO A 165 -20.76 6.00 18.54
CA PRO A 165 -19.48 6.39 17.96
C PRO A 165 -18.84 5.24 17.19
N ALA A 166 -18.00 5.59 16.21
CA ALA A 166 -17.23 4.60 15.46
C ALA A 166 -16.30 3.82 16.40
N ARG A 167 -16.28 2.49 16.26
CA ARG A 167 -15.43 1.61 17.06
C ARG A 167 -14.21 1.20 16.28
N PHE A 168 -13.05 1.21 16.93
CA PHE A 168 -11.81 0.76 16.33
C PHE A 168 -11.84 -0.77 16.16
N VAL A 169 -11.54 -1.24 14.95
CA VAL A 169 -11.54 -2.66 14.58
C VAL A 169 -10.11 -3.21 14.54
N GLY A 170 -9.15 -2.39 14.16
CA GLY A 170 -7.75 -2.80 14.08
C GLY A 170 -6.92 -1.89 13.18
N THR A 171 -5.62 -2.16 13.14
CA THR A 171 -4.67 -1.44 12.26
C THR A 171 -3.77 -2.41 11.53
N VAL A 172 -3.54 -2.13 10.24
CA VAL A 172 -2.52 -2.76 9.43
C VAL A 172 -1.45 -1.72 9.09
N LYS A 173 -0.20 -2.03 9.41
CA LYS A 173 0.97 -1.21 9.05
C LYS A 173 1.75 -1.91 7.97
N PHE A 174 1.90 -1.25 6.82
CA PHE A 174 2.58 -1.79 5.66
C PHE A 174 3.81 -0.96 5.30
N TYR A 175 4.98 -1.56 5.45
CA TYR A 175 6.26 -0.88 5.28
C TYR A 175 6.84 -1.17 3.90
N VAL A 176 7.25 -0.10 3.22
CA VAL A 176 7.67 -0.15 1.81
C VAL A 176 8.95 0.65 1.65
N ASN A 177 9.89 0.09 0.91
CA ASN A 177 11.10 0.78 0.49
C ASN A 177 11.01 1.09 -1.00
N VAL A 178 11.01 2.39 -1.33
CA VAL A 178 11.10 2.89 -2.70
C VAL A 178 12.58 3.00 -3.04
N LYS A 179 13.02 2.15 -3.96
CA LYS A 179 14.42 2.05 -4.38
C LYS A 179 14.52 1.84 -5.88
N GLU A 180 15.72 2.05 -6.42
CA GLU A 180 16.01 1.70 -7.80
C GLU A 180 16.01 0.17 -8.00
N MET A 181 15.57 -0.25 -9.17
CA MET A 181 15.56 -1.65 -9.57
C MET A 181 16.98 -2.20 -9.62
N VAL A 182 17.23 -3.26 -8.85
CA VAL A 182 18.49 -3.99 -8.93
C VAL A 182 18.48 -4.81 -10.22
N LYS A 183 19.38 -4.49 -11.16
CA LYS A 183 19.59 -5.29 -12.38
C LYS A 183 20.23 -6.62 -11.98
N ILE A 184 19.46 -7.71 -12.08
CA ILE A 184 20.01 -9.06 -11.91
C ILE A 184 20.80 -9.35 -13.18
N LYS A 185 22.13 -9.42 -13.08
CA LYS A 185 22.96 -9.93 -14.19
C LYS A 185 22.53 -11.38 -14.41
N GLN A 186 21.92 -11.67 -15.57
CA GLN A 186 21.79 -13.05 -16.03
C GLN A 186 23.23 -13.54 -16.33
N GLN A 187 23.65 -14.59 -15.62
CA GLN A 187 24.84 -15.36 -15.98
C GLN A 187 24.53 -16.27 -17.16
#